data_AF-A0A954ZKB1-F1
#
_entry.id   AF-A0A954ZKB1-F1
#
_cell.length_a   1.000
_cell.length_b   1.000
_cell.length_c   1.000
_cell.angle_alpha   90.00
_cell.angle_beta   90.00
_cell.angle_gamma   90.00
#
_symmetry.space_group_name_H-M   'P 1'
#
loop_
_entity.id
_entity.type
_entity.pdbx_description
1 polymer ?
#
loop_
_entity_poly.entity_id
_entity_poly.type
_entity_poly.pdbx_seq_one_letter_code
_entity_poly.pdbx_strand_id
1 'polypeptide(L)'
;MHAKQQQPGARWTRRGFSFLEAVLAAALLGIIASAIFSVLSYVYASDREDTVRLGAAEVANRIIITYLDDKTSIKKLPDLIDYGPDSYRWDLEEDTVRIEEPNRHLRVTAGREGAVPNALVRLDEIRVTVWQDDGTDASLTPGSTPGVRLNRLVNPIAYRGDDVIERTLASPDRISELMQNLTGFEMPDEEGGR
;
A
#
# COMPACT_ATOMS: atom_id res chain seq x y z
N MET A 1 61.88 69.32 31.17
CA MET A 1 62.15 67.99 31.77
C MET A 1 60.85 67.19 31.74
N HIS A 2 60.65 66.34 30.73
CA HIS A 2 59.47 65.48 30.61
C HIS A 2 59.87 64.03 30.93
N ALA A 3 59.39 63.53 32.06
CA ALA A 3 59.59 62.14 32.46
C ALA A 3 58.64 61.26 31.63
N LYS A 4 59.23 60.41 30.77
CA LYS A 4 58.52 59.44 29.93
C LYS A 4 58.12 58.26 30.83
N GLN A 5 56.87 58.25 31.31
CA GLN A 5 56.29 57.12 32.03
C GLN A 5 56.26 55.89 31.12
N GLN A 6 57.13 54.91 31.39
CA GLN A 6 57.05 53.59 30.77
C GLN A 6 55.85 52.84 31.36
N GLN A 7 54.82 52.63 30.55
CA GLN A 7 53.72 51.74 30.90
C GLN A 7 54.23 50.29 30.92
N PRO A 8 53.94 49.49 31.96
CA PRO A 8 54.29 48.08 32.00
C PRO A 8 53.46 47.34 30.95
N GLY A 9 54.12 46.78 29.93
CA GLY A 9 53.48 45.95 28.92
C GLY A 9 52.76 44.78 29.58
N ALA A 10 51.45 44.69 29.38
CA ALA A 10 50.63 43.58 29.83
C ALA A 10 51.18 42.29 29.20
N ARG A 11 51.88 41.48 30.00
CA ARG A 11 52.24 40.12 29.61
C ARG A 11 50.96 39.30 29.54
N TRP A 12 50.41 39.16 28.34
CA TRP A 12 49.36 38.19 28.07
C TRP A 12 49.98 36.81 28.30
N THR A 13 49.71 36.22 29.47
CA THR A 13 49.95 34.81 29.71
C THR A 13 49.10 34.07 28.69
N ARG A 14 49.76 33.59 27.62
CA ARG A 14 49.18 32.59 26.72
C ARG A 14 48.87 31.38 27.58
N ARG A 15 47.64 31.30 28.10
CA ARG A 15 47.13 30.14 28.80
C ARG A 15 47.17 29.02 27.78
N GLY A 16 48.16 28.14 27.90
CA GLY A 16 48.24 26.92 27.09
C GLY A 16 46.93 26.17 27.27
N PHE A 17 46.39 25.69 26.15
CA PHE A 17 45.19 24.86 26.12
C PHE A 17 45.33 23.76 27.18
N SER A 18 44.40 23.71 28.14
CA SER A 18 44.55 22.75 29.23
C SER A 18 44.29 21.35 28.70
N PHE A 19 45.00 20.35 29.22
CA PHE A 19 44.76 18.94 28.85
C PHE A 19 43.28 18.55 29.03
N LEU A 20 42.64 19.06 30.09
CA LEU A 20 41.22 18.83 30.36
C LEU A 20 40.32 19.40 29.26
N GLU A 21 40.63 20.58 28.73
CA GLU A 21 39.90 21.21 27.64
C GLU A 21 40.01 20.40 26.35
N ALA A 22 41.19 19.86 26.05
CA ALA A 22 41.39 18.98 24.89
C ALA A 22 40.60 17.67 25.01
N VAL A 23 40.60 17.05 26.19
CA VAL A 23 39.83 15.82 26.43
C VAL A 23 38.34 16.09 26.36
N LEU A 24 37.86 17.19 26.96
CA LEU A 24 36.45 17.57 26.91
C LEU A 24 36.01 17.88 25.47
N ALA A 25 36.82 18.62 24.71
CA ALA A 25 36.55 18.91 23.31
C ALA A 25 36.48 17.63 22.47
N ALA A 26 37.42 16.70 22.67
CA ALA A 26 37.41 15.40 22.00
C ALA A 26 36.18 14.56 22.38
N ALA A 27 35.79 14.55 23.66
CA ALA A 27 34.60 13.85 24.12
C ALA A 27 33.31 14.43 23.52
N LEU A 28 33.16 15.76 23.53
CA LEU A 28 32.02 16.44 22.90
C LEU A 28 31.96 16.19 21.40
N LEU A 29 33.11 16.23 20.72
CA LEU A 29 33.18 15.91 19.30
C LEU A 29 32.76 14.47 19.03
N GLY A 30 33.18 13.52 19.86
CA GLY A 30 32.78 12.12 19.77
C GLY A 30 31.27 11.92 19.92
N ILE A 31 30.65 12.61 20.88
CA ILE A 31 29.18 12.58 21.09
C ILE A 31 28.44 13.19 19.90
N ILE A 32 28.91 14.32 19.37
CA ILE A 32 28.28 14.96 18.21
C ILE A 32 28.42 14.06 16.97
N ALA A 33 29.60 13.47 16.76
CA ALA A 33 29.83 12.56 15.65
C ALA A 33 28.90 11.34 15.74
N SER A 34 28.77 10.71 16.90
CA SER A 34 27.89 9.55 17.08
C SER A 34 26.41 9.92 16.86
N ALA A 35 25.97 11.09 17.31
CA ALA A 35 24.62 11.58 17.06
C ALA A 35 24.36 11.77 15.56
N ILE A 36 25.29 12.36 14.80
CA ILE A 36 25.18 12.53 13.35
C ILE A 36 25.11 11.17 12.65
N PHE A 37 25.99 10.22 12.98
CA PHE A 37 25.97 8.88 12.38
C PHE A 37 24.69 8.10 12.69
N SER A 38 24.12 8.30 13.88
CA SER A 38 22.83 7.71 14.26
C SER A 38 21.70 8.25 13.38
N VAL A 39 21.62 9.57 13.21
CA VAL A 39 20.61 10.21 12.35
C VAL A 39 20.74 9.75 10.89
N LEU A 40 21.97 9.70 10.37
CA LEU A 40 22.19 9.24 8.99
C LEU A 40 21.75 7.79 8.80
N SER A 41 22.12 6.90 9.72
CA SER A 41 21.70 5.49 9.67
C SER A 41 20.17 5.35 9.69
N TYR A 42 19.49 6.15 10.53
CA TYR A 42 18.04 6.17 10.58
C TYR A 42 17.40 6.63 9.28
N VAL A 43 17.91 7.72 8.68
CA VAL A 43 17.40 8.25 7.41
C VAL A 43 17.54 7.22 6.29
N TYR A 44 18.69 6.54 6.17
CA TYR A 44 18.88 5.50 5.16
C TYR A 44 17.95 4.30 5.36
N ALA A 45 17.72 3.88 6.61
CA ALA A 45 16.78 2.80 6.90
C ALA A 45 15.34 3.20 6.52
N SER A 46 14.94 4.44 6.82
CA SER A 46 13.62 4.97 6.46
C SER A 46 13.41 5.06 4.95
N ASP A 47 14.40 5.61 4.22
CA ASP A 47 14.33 5.75 2.76
C ASP A 47 14.23 4.38 2.06
N ARG A 48 14.96 3.38 2.58
CA ARG A 48 14.86 2.00 2.12
C ARG A 48 13.45 1.43 2.33
N GLU A 49 12.88 1.61 3.52
CA GLU A 49 11.53 1.13 3.83
C GLU A 49 10.46 1.79 2.96
N ASP A 50 10.55 3.10 2.74
CA ASP A 50 9.65 3.85 1.87
C ASP A 50 9.74 3.37 0.41
N THR A 51 10.95 3.11 -0.07
CA THR A 51 11.17 2.54 -1.41
C THR A 51 10.53 1.17 -1.56
N VAL A 52 10.69 0.29 -0.56
CA VAL A 52 10.04 -1.04 -0.56
C VAL A 52 8.53 -0.90 -0.61
N ARG A 53 7.95 -0.04 0.25
CA ARG A 53 6.51 0.19 0.33
C ARG A 53 5.95 0.77 -0.96
N LEU A 54 6.68 1.66 -1.61
CA LEU A 54 6.30 2.20 -2.92
C LEU A 54 6.27 1.09 -3.97
N GLY A 55 7.30 0.25 -4.05
CA GLY A 55 7.31 -0.91 -4.96
C GLY A 55 6.17 -1.88 -4.68
N ALA A 56 5.90 -2.19 -3.41
CA ALA A 56 4.76 -3.00 -3.00
C ALA A 56 3.42 -2.38 -3.43
N ALA A 57 3.26 -1.06 -3.31
CA ALA A 57 2.06 -0.35 -3.77
C ALA A 57 1.88 -0.39 -5.29
N GLU A 58 2.96 -0.27 -6.04
CA GLU A 58 2.92 -0.39 -7.49
C GLU A 58 2.55 -1.80 -7.94
N VAL A 59 3.14 -2.83 -7.31
CA VAL A 59 2.79 -4.24 -7.53
C VAL A 59 1.33 -4.49 -7.17
N ALA A 60 0.86 -4.03 -6.01
CA ALA A 60 -0.54 -4.16 -5.58
C ALA A 60 -1.50 -3.53 -6.58
N ASN A 61 -1.19 -2.33 -7.08
CA ASN A 61 -2.01 -1.67 -8.09
C ASN A 61 -2.03 -2.45 -9.42
N ARG A 62 -0.90 -3.03 -9.86
CA ARG A 62 -0.85 -3.89 -11.06
C ARG A 62 -1.69 -5.15 -10.90
N ILE A 63 -1.66 -5.79 -9.73
CA ILE A 63 -2.50 -6.96 -9.40
C ILE A 63 -3.97 -6.57 -9.49
N ILE A 64 -4.37 -5.45 -8.88
CA ILE A 64 -5.75 -4.94 -8.94
C ILE A 64 -6.17 -4.68 -10.39
N ILE A 65 -5.34 -4.01 -11.20
CA ILE A 65 -5.67 -3.74 -12.61
C ILE A 65 -5.81 -5.03 -13.41
N THR A 66 -4.90 -5.98 -13.20
CA THR A 66 -4.91 -7.30 -13.87
C THR A 66 -6.18 -8.08 -13.52
N TYR A 67 -6.55 -8.10 -12.24
CA TYR A 67 -7.79 -8.70 -11.77
C TYR A 67 -9.02 -8.07 -12.44
N LEU A 68 -9.03 -6.74 -12.59
CA LEU A 68 -10.15 -6.01 -13.17
C LEU A 68 -10.27 -6.17 -14.68
N ASP A 69 -9.16 -6.47 -15.37
CA ASP A 69 -9.17 -6.76 -16.80
C ASP A 69 -9.60 -8.21 -17.07
N ASP A 70 -9.03 -9.16 -16.33
CA ASP A 70 -9.39 -10.58 -16.38
C ASP A 70 -9.17 -11.28 -15.02
N LYS A 71 -10.26 -11.53 -14.29
CA LYS A 71 -10.25 -12.25 -13.02
C LYS A 71 -9.58 -13.62 -13.09
N THR A 72 -9.65 -14.30 -14.24
CA THR A 72 -9.05 -15.64 -14.38
C THR A 72 -7.54 -15.61 -14.58
N SER A 73 -7.01 -14.48 -15.06
CA SER A 73 -5.58 -14.29 -15.27
C SER A 73 -4.79 -14.24 -13.96
N ILE A 74 -5.43 -13.81 -12.86
CA ILE A 74 -4.78 -13.66 -11.56
C ILE A 74 -4.24 -15.00 -11.01
N LYS A 75 -4.94 -16.11 -11.30
CA LYS A 75 -4.54 -17.46 -10.88
C LYS A 75 -3.29 -17.96 -11.60
N LYS A 76 -2.85 -17.28 -12.65
CA LYS A 76 -1.65 -17.60 -13.42
C LYS A 76 -0.44 -16.77 -12.98
N LEU A 77 -0.64 -15.76 -12.12
CA LEU A 77 0.47 -14.98 -11.59
C LEU A 77 1.28 -15.85 -10.61
N PRO A 78 2.61 -15.70 -10.60
CA PRO A 78 3.44 -16.37 -9.61
C PRO A 78 3.20 -15.77 -8.22
N ASP A 79 3.33 -16.58 -7.17
CA ASP A 79 3.22 -16.13 -5.76
C ASP A 79 4.30 -15.10 -5.39
N LEU A 80 5.43 -15.12 -6.12
CA LEU A 80 6.55 -14.20 -5.97
C LEU A 80 6.70 -13.37 -7.25
N ILE A 81 6.67 -12.05 -7.11
CA ILE A 81 6.77 -11.09 -8.21
C ILE A 81 8.06 -10.28 -8.02
N ASP A 82 8.97 -10.40 -8.98
CA ASP A 82 10.18 -9.58 -9.02
C ASP A 82 9.86 -8.18 -9.55
N TYR A 83 10.27 -7.16 -8.81
CA TYR A 83 10.06 -5.76 -9.17
C TYR A 83 11.26 -4.89 -8.77
N GLY A 84 12.07 -4.54 -9.78
CA GLY A 84 13.29 -3.78 -9.58
C GLY A 84 14.32 -4.61 -8.80
N PRO A 85 14.89 -4.08 -7.70
CA PRO A 85 15.86 -4.81 -6.88
C PRO A 85 15.21 -5.75 -5.85
N ASP A 86 13.88 -5.74 -5.73
CA ASP A 86 13.12 -6.42 -4.69
C ASP A 86 12.19 -7.48 -5.27
N SER A 87 11.84 -8.46 -4.45
CA SER A 87 10.81 -9.46 -4.75
C SER A 87 9.66 -9.30 -3.77
N TYR A 88 8.43 -9.54 -4.24
CA TYR A 88 7.22 -9.29 -3.47
C TYR A 88 6.29 -10.48 -3.49
N ARG A 89 5.73 -10.80 -2.33
CA ARG A 89 4.63 -11.74 -2.18
C ARG A 89 3.32 -11.00 -2.15
N TRP A 90 2.24 -11.69 -2.49
CA TRP A 90 0.94 -11.09 -2.54
C TRP A 90 -0.16 -12.06 -2.14
N ASP A 91 -1.28 -11.49 -1.73
CA ASP A 91 -2.51 -12.18 -1.44
C ASP A 91 -3.69 -11.32 -1.90
N LEU A 92 -4.77 -11.96 -2.33
CA LEU A 92 -5.98 -11.32 -2.83
C LEU A 92 -7.21 -11.93 -2.16
N GLU A 93 -7.96 -11.08 -1.47
CA GLU A 93 -9.25 -11.39 -0.87
C GLU A 93 -10.36 -10.64 -1.60
N GLU A 94 -11.51 -11.29 -1.75
CA GLU A 94 -12.71 -10.72 -2.37
C GLU A 94 -13.89 -10.86 -1.41
N ASP A 95 -14.49 -9.73 -1.05
CA ASP A 95 -15.65 -9.65 -0.16
C ASP A 95 -16.81 -8.95 -0.90
N THR A 96 -18.01 -9.54 -0.95
CA THR A 96 -19.19 -8.84 -1.48
C THR A 96 -19.77 -7.91 -0.41
N VAL A 97 -19.81 -6.62 -0.71
CA VAL A 97 -20.40 -5.56 0.12
C VAL A 97 -21.80 -5.20 -0.40
N ARG A 98 -22.81 -5.37 0.46
CA ARG A 98 -24.18 -4.95 0.18
C ARG A 98 -24.47 -3.62 0.87
N ILE A 99 -24.84 -2.60 0.09
CA ILE A 99 -25.28 -1.32 0.65
C ILE A 99 -26.76 -1.45 1.03
N GLU A 100 -27.08 -1.40 2.32
CA GLU A 100 -28.47 -1.32 2.76
C GLU A 100 -28.95 0.14 2.72
N GLU A 101 -30.01 0.43 1.95
CA GLU A 101 -30.65 1.76 2.01
C GLU A 101 -31.33 1.93 3.38
N PRO A 102 -30.95 2.92 4.21
CA PRO A 102 -31.43 3.04 5.58
C PRO A 102 -32.94 3.36 5.71
N ASN A 103 -33.63 3.64 4.60
CA ASN A 103 -35.03 4.05 4.57
C ASN A 103 -35.90 3.28 3.56
N ARG A 104 -35.58 2.01 3.27
CA ARG A 104 -36.36 1.18 2.33
C ARG A 104 -37.87 1.15 2.68
N HIS A 105 -38.20 1.22 3.96
CA HIS A 105 -39.58 1.16 4.48
C HIS A 105 -40.42 2.42 4.16
N LEU A 106 -39.79 3.59 3.95
CA LEU A 106 -40.52 4.84 3.67
C LEU A 106 -40.90 4.99 2.19
N ARG A 107 -40.23 4.27 1.28
CA ARG A 107 -40.53 4.28 -0.17
C ARG A 107 -41.76 3.45 -0.54
N VAL A 108 -42.02 2.37 0.20
CA VAL A 108 -43.17 1.48 -0.06
C VAL A 108 -44.50 2.22 0.12
N THR A 109 -44.56 3.24 0.99
CA THR A 109 -45.77 4.03 1.23
C THR A 109 -46.13 4.99 0.09
N ALA A 110 -45.21 5.28 -0.84
CA ALA A 110 -45.40 6.26 -1.91
C ALA A 110 -45.77 5.65 -3.29
N GLY A 111 -46.14 4.38 -3.35
CA GLY A 111 -46.66 3.73 -4.57
C GLY A 111 -45.66 3.63 -5.73
N ARG A 112 -44.37 3.80 -5.47
CA ARG A 112 -43.30 3.71 -6.46
C ARG A 112 -42.46 2.46 -6.17
N GLU A 113 -43.00 1.29 -6.52
CA GLU A 113 -42.25 0.03 -6.60
C GLU A 113 -41.31 0.05 -7.82
N GLY A 114 -40.32 0.95 -7.79
CA GLY A 114 -39.16 0.83 -8.67
C GLY A 114 -38.15 -0.04 -7.94
N ALA A 115 -38.03 -1.31 -8.32
CA ALA A 115 -36.91 -2.15 -7.89
C ALA A 115 -35.61 -1.39 -8.23
N VAL A 116 -34.87 -0.97 -7.21
CA VAL A 116 -33.51 -0.45 -7.44
C VAL A 116 -32.74 -1.62 -8.06
N PRO A 117 -32.18 -1.47 -9.28
CA PRO A 117 -31.42 -2.54 -9.90
C PRO A 117 -30.36 -3.05 -8.92
N ASN A 118 -30.31 -4.37 -8.67
CA ASN A 118 -29.32 -4.98 -7.76
C ASN A 118 -27.88 -4.54 -8.08
N ALA A 119 -27.64 -4.20 -9.35
CA ALA A 119 -26.41 -3.64 -9.88
C ALA A 119 -25.93 -2.32 -9.23
N LEU A 120 -26.83 -1.56 -8.62
CA LEU A 120 -26.50 -0.31 -7.90
C LEU A 120 -26.25 -0.55 -6.40
N VAL A 121 -26.54 -1.74 -5.90
CA VAL A 121 -26.57 -2.07 -4.46
C VAL A 121 -25.46 -3.07 -4.09
N ARG A 122 -24.93 -3.81 -5.07
CA ARG A 122 -23.85 -4.78 -4.90
C ARG A 122 -22.52 -4.17 -5.35
N LEU A 123 -21.60 -4.02 -4.42
CA LEU A 123 -20.19 -3.72 -4.68
C LEU A 123 -19.37 -4.91 -4.21
N ASP A 124 -18.29 -5.21 -4.90
CA ASP A 124 -17.28 -6.14 -4.41
C ASP A 124 -16.08 -5.34 -3.90
N GLU A 125 -15.65 -5.63 -2.68
CA GLU A 125 -14.40 -5.16 -2.12
C GLU A 125 -13.30 -6.14 -2.53
N ILE A 126 -12.32 -5.62 -3.28
CA ILE A 126 -11.12 -6.36 -3.62
C ILE A 126 -10.02 -5.84 -2.71
N ARG A 127 -9.42 -6.73 -1.92
CA ARG A 127 -8.33 -6.43 -1.00
C ARG A 127 -7.08 -7.15 -1.47
N VAL A 128 -6.06 -6.37 -1.82
CA VAL A 128 -4.76 -6.91 -2.22
C VAL A 128 -3.75 -6.52 -1.15
N THR A 129 -3.11 -7.52 -0.55
CA THR A 129 -1.99 -7.35 0.37
C THR A 129 -0.71 -7.71 -0.37
N VAL A 130 0.29 -6.83 -0.38
CA VAL A 130 1.61 -7.09 -0.99
C VAL A 130 2.69 -6.75 0.03
N TRP A 131 3.67 -7.63 0.20
CA TRP A 131 4.76 -7.43 1.14
C TRP A 131 6.07 -7.96 0.57
N GLN A 132 7.18 -7.42 1.05
CA GLN A 132 8.50 -7.78 0.57
C GLN A 132 8.86 -9.22 0.93
N ASP A 133 9.42 -9.96 -0.02
CA ASP A 133 10.16 -11.18 0.28
C ASP A 133 11.63 -10.83 0.48
N ASP A 134 12.09 -10.88 1.73
CA ASP A 134 13.49 -10.65 2.09
C ASP A 134 14.32 -11.96 2.11
N GLY A 135 13.71 -13.07 1.67
CA GLY A 135 14.33 -14.41 1.66
C GLY A 135 14.37 -15.09 3.02
N THR A 136 13.74 -14.53 4.05
CA THR A 136 13.62 -15.16 5.36
C THR A 136 12.30 -15.94 5.49
N ASP A 137 12.24 -16.93 6.38
CA ASP A 137 10.98 -17.66 6.63
C ASP A 137 9.86 -16.75 7.15
N ALA A 138 10.21 -15.62 7.77
CA ALA A 138 9.23 -14.65 8.25
C ALA A 138 8.44 -14.03 7.09
N SER A 139 9.07 -13.80 5.93
CA SER A 139 8.42 -13.22 4.75
C SER A 139 7.31 -14.09 4.17
N LEU A 140 7.18 -15.35 4.57
CA LEU A 140 6.10 -16.23 4.12
C LEU A 140 4.73 -15.83 4.67
N THR A 141 4.69 -15.01 5.73
CA THR A 141 3.43 -14.57 6.37
C THR A 141 3.14 -13.10 6.02
N PRO A 142 1.92 -12.75 5.58
CA PRO A 142 1.55 -11.36 5.33
C PRO A 142 1.78 -10.45 6.54
N GLY A 143 2.42 -9.29 6.32
CA GLY A 143 2.62 -8.25 7.33
C GLY A 143 3.84 -8.42 8.24
N SER A 144 4.67 -9.45 8.03
CA SER A 144 5.95 -9.61 8.74
C SER A 144 7.05 -8.69 8.23
N THR A 145 6.99 -8.33 6.94
CA THR A 145 7.94 -7.43 6.27
C THR A 145 7.21 -6.16 5.80
N PRO A 146 7.94 -5.10 5.43
CA PRO A 146 7.31 -3.90 4.87
C PRO A 146 6.45 -4.25 3.66
N GLY A 147 5.24 -3.70 3.65
CA GLY A 147 4.24 -3.99 2.64
C GLY A 147 3.10 -3.00 2.67
N VAL A 148 2.14 -3.21 1.79
CA VAL A 148 0.93 -2.40 1.70
C VAL A 148 -0.30 -3.28 1.56
N ARG A 149 -1.44 -2.74 1.96
CA ARG A 149 -2.75 -3.31 1.68
C ARG A 149 -3.60 -2.27 1.00
N LEU A 150 -4.09 -2.60 -0.19
CA LEU A 150 -4.97 -1.75 -0.97
C LEU A 150 -6.36 -2.40 -1.03
N ASN A 151 -7.38 -1.63 -0.67
CA ASN A 151 -8.78 -2.04 -0.77
C ASN A 151 -9.45 -1.19 -1.85
N ARG A 152 -10.15 -1.84 -2.76
CA ARG A 152 -10.88 -1.16 -3.83
C ARG A 152 -12.30 -1.70 -3.91
N LEU A 153 -13.27 -0.80 -3.79
CA LEU A 153 -14.67 -1.09 -4.08
C LEU A 153 -14.90 -1.04 -5.58
N VAL A 154 -15.52 -2.09 -6.11
CA VAL A 154 -15.75 -2.27 -7.54
C VAL A 154 -17.20 -2.66 -7.76
N ASN A 155 -17.84 -2.01 -8.73
CA ASN A 155 -19.12 -2.47 -9.22
C ASN A 155 -18.87 -3.64 -10.21
N PRO A 156 -19.39 -4.85 -9.96
CA PRO A 156 -19.17 -6.02 -10.82
C PRO A 156 -19.80 -5.87 -12.23
N ILE A 157 -20.72 -4.92 -12.41
CA ILE A 157 -21.50 -4.74 -13.64
C ILE A 157 -21.03 -3.50 -14.43
N ALA A 158 -20.11 -2.71 -13.87
CA ALA A 158 -19.55 -1.58 -14.60
C ALA A 158 -18.65 -2.09 -15.73
N TYR A 159 -19.16 -2.09 -16.96
CA TYR A 159 -18.37 -2.37 -18.16
C TYR A 159 -17.22 -1.37 -18.30
N ARG A 160 -16.01 -1.88 -18.45
CA ARG A 160 -14.78 -1.06 -18.55
C ARG A 160 -14.16 -1.22 -19.93
N GLY A 161 -14.77 -0.59 -20.92
CA GLY A 161 -14.25 -0.51 -22.30
C GLY A 161 -14.86 -1.52 -23.27
N ASP A 162 -14.69 -1.23 -24.56
CA ASP A 162 -15.29 -1.98 -25.67
C ASP A 162 -14.74 -3.42 -25.76
N ASP A 163 -13.46 -3.62 -25.43
CA ASP A 163 -12.81 -4.94 -25.43
C ASP A 163 -13.41 -5.91 -24.41
N VAL A 164 -13.84 -5.41 -23.24
CA VAL A 164 -14.49 -6.24 -22.22
C VAL A 164 -15.85 -6.69 -22.72
N ILE A 165 -16.59 -5.81 -23.40
CA ILE A 165 -17.87 -6.15 -24.03
C ILE A 165 -17.65 -7.21 -25.10
N GLU A 166 -16.66 -7.04 -25.97
CA GLU A 166 -16.34 -8.00 -27.03
C GLU A 166 -15.97 -9.37 -26.45
N ARG A 167 -15.11 -9.43 -25.42
CA ARG A 167 -14.75 -10.68 -24.73
C ARG A 167 -15.93 -11.33 -23.99
N THR A 168 -16.83 -10.53 -23.45
CA THR A 168 -18.05 -11.00 -22.77
C THR A 168 -19.02 -11.58 -23.78
N LEU A 169 -19.24 -10.91 -24.92
CA LEU A 169 -20.10 -11.39 -26.00
C LEU A 169 -19.54 -12.64 -26.68
N ALA A 170 -18.22 -12.79 -26.72
CA ALA A 170 -17.55 -13.97 -27.27
C ALA A 170 -17.66 -15.23 -26.38
N SER A 171 -18.06 -15.10 -25.11
CA SER A 171 -18.07 -16.19 -24.13
C SER A 171 -19.47 -16.42 -23.54
N PRO A 172 -20.17 -17.52 -23.88
CA PRO A 172 -21.53 -17.79 -23.39
C PRO A 172 -21.64 -17.79 -21.86
N ASP A 173 -20.63 -18.32 -21.16
CA ASP A 173 -20.61 -18.42 -19.71
C ASP A 173 -20.59 -17.03 -19.02
N ARG A 174 -19.89 -16.06 -19.62
CA ARG A 174 -19.82 -14.69 -19.09
C ARG A 174 -21.14 -13.93 -19.25
N ILE A 175 -21.90 -14.27 -20.29
CA ILE A 175 -23.25 -13.73 -20.50
C ILE A 175 -24.20 -14.25 -19.41
N SER A 176 -24.11 -15.53 -19.05
CA SER A 176 -24.90 -16.11 -17.96
C SER A 176 -24.59 -15.46 -16.61
N GLU A 177 -23.30 -15.28 -16.28
CA GLU A 177 -22.87 -14.60 -15.05
C GLU A 177 -23.36 -13.14 -15.00
N LEU A 178 -23.26 -12.42 -16.12
CA LEU A 178 -23.79 -11.07 -16.25
C LEU A 178 -25.31 -11.02 -16.03
N MET A 179 -26.06 -11.94 -16.66
CA MET A 179 -27.52 -12.01 -16.52
C MET A 179 -27.91 -12.34 -15.08
N GLN A 180 -27.19 -13.26 -14.42
CA GLN A 180 -27.37 -13.58 -13.01
C GLN A 180 -27.08 -12.37 -12.11
N ASN A 181 -26.01 -11.62 -12.39
CA ASN A 181 -25.65 -10.41 -11.65
C ASN A 181 -26.65 -9.24 -11.88
N LEU A 182 -27.19 -9.09 -13.09
CA LEU A 182 -28.17 -8.05 -13.44
C LEU A 182 -29.57 -8.34 -12.87
N THR A 183 -30.03 -9.59 -12.98
CA THR A 183 -31.40 -9.98 -12.62
C THR A 183 -31.52 -10.45 -11.17
N GLY A 184 -30.42 -10.90 -10.55
CA GLY A 184 -30.41 -11.54 -9.24
C GLY A 184 -31.12 -12.91 -9.22
N PHE A 185 -31.38 -13.49 -10.39
CA PHE A 185 -31.97 -14.83 -10.52
C PHE A 185 -30.86 -15.88 -10.50
N GLU A 186 -30.77 -16.65 -9.41
CA GLU A 186 -30.05 -17.92 -9.41
C GLU A 186 -30.80 -18.87 -10.35
N MET A 187 -30.16 -19.27 -11.46
CA MET A 187 -30.72 -20.35 -12.26
C MET A 187 -30.59 -21.64 -11.46
N PRO A 188 -31.67 -22.44 -11.32
CA PRO A 188 -31.60 -23.70 -10.59
C PRO A 188 -30.55 -24.60 -11.24
N ASP A 189 -29.60 -25.07 -10.43
CA ASP A 189 -28.58 -26.01 -10.89
C ASP A 189 -29.25 -27.19 -11.60
N GLU A 190 -28.86 -27.46 -12.84
CA GLU A 190 -29.31 -28.63 -13.61
C GLU A 190 -28.73 -29.96 -13.07
N GLU A 191 -28.33 -30.02 -11.80
CA GLU A 191 -27.96 -31.25 -11.08
C GLU A 191 -29.16 -31.85 -10.35
N GLY A 192 -30.11 -32.36 -11.15
CA GLY A 192 -31.27 -33.11 -10.64
C GLY A 192 -31.73 -34.21 -11.59
N GLY A 193 -30.88 -34.64 -12.53
CA GLY A 193 -31.29 -35.54 -13.61
C GLY A 193 -30.20 -36.49 -14.07
N ARG A 194 -29.76 -37.40 -13.19
CA ARG A 194 -29.55 -38.83 -13.48
C ARG A 194 -29.12 -39.62 -12.26
#